data_AF-A0A1P8M095-F1
#
_entry.id   AF-A0A1P8M095-F1
#
_cell.length_a   1.000
_cell.length_b   1.000
_cell.length_c   1.000
_cell.angle_alpha   90.00
_cell.angle_beta   90.00
_cell.angle_gamma   90.00
#
_symmetry.space_group_name_H-M   'P 1'
#
loop_
_entity.id
_entity.type
_entity.pdbx_description
1 polymer ?
#
loop_
_entity_poly.entity_id
_entity_poly.type
_entity_poly.pdbx_seq_one_letter_code
_entity_poly.pdbx_strand_id
1 'polypeptide(L)' 'MSSGPAGLLHPVAGAFRGIARYLQGVMGADAYRKYLEHHAAAGHSTPPMDERTFWRDRTDRQDTNPQGRCC' A
#
# COMPACT_ATOMS: atom_id res chain seq x y z
N MET A 1 -41.45 19.20 -15.14
CA MET A 1 -39.99 19.51 -15.18
C MET A 1 -39.56 19.70 -13.74
N SER A 2 -39.00 18.67 -13.10
CA SER A 2 -38.54 18.73 -11.71
C SER A 2 -37.04 18.44 -11.72
N SER A 3 -36.23 19.49 -11.62
CA SER A 3 -34.77 19.40 -11.59
C SER A 3 -34.32 19.40 -10.13
N GLY A 4 -33.97 18.23 -9.59
CA GLY A 4 -33.29 18.10 -8.29
C GLY A 4 -31.76 18.22 -8.47
N PRO A 5 -31.02 18.80 -7.51
CA PRO A 5 -29.58 18.95 -7.62
C PRO A 5 -28.89 17.60 -7.40
N ALA A 6 -28.46 16.97 -8.49
CA ALA A 6 -27.55 15.84 -8.46
C ALA A 6 -26.12 16.32 -8.15
N GLY A 7 -25.46 15.69 -7.18
CA GLY A 7 -24.01 15.50 -7.20
C GLY A 7 -23.16 16.41 -6.31
N LEU A 8 -23.26 16.27 -4.99
CA LEU A 8 -22.32 16.88 -4.03
C LEU A 8 -21.46 15.83 -3.30
N LEU A 9 -21.15 14.72 -3.97
CA LEU A 9 -20.38 13.59 -3.38
C LEU A 9 -19.03 13.29 -4.07
N HIS A 10 -18.62 14.06 -5.08
CA HIS A 10 -17.43 13.74 -5.88
C HIS A 10 -16.05 14.33 -5.47
N PRO A 11 -15.90 15.31 -4.55
CA PRO A 11 -14.54 15.79 -4.21
C PRO A 11 -13.81 14.87 -3.21
N VAL A 12 -14.56 14.09 -2.43
CA VAL A 12 -14.01 13.23 -1.37
C VAL A 12 -13.28 12.01 -1.97
N ALA A 13 -13.83 11.41 -3.04
CA ALA A 13 -13.21 10.27 -3.71
C ALA A 13 -11.84 10.63 -4.35
N GLY A 14 -11.69 11.85 -4.87
CA GLY A 14 -10.43 12.35 -5.42
C GLY A 14 -9.37 12.57 -4.34
N ALA A 15 -9.75 13.15 -3.20
CA ALA A 15 -8.87 13.37 -2.06
C ALA A 15 -8.35 12.05 -1.46
N PHE A 16 -9.21 11.05 -1.26
CA PHE A 16 -8.79 9.73 -0.79
C PHE A 16 -7.83 9.04 -1.76
N ARG A 17 -8.00 9.23 -3.07
CA ARG A 17 -7.09 8.66 -4.08
C ARG A 17 -5.70 9.33 -4.05
N GLY A 18 -5.65 10.64 -3.83
CA GLY A 18 -4.39 11.37 -3.63
C GLY A 18 -3.65 10.92 -2.37
N ILE A 19 -4.39 10.81 -1.25
CA ILE A 19 -3.85 10.28 0.01
C ILE A 19 -3.39 8.83 -0.15
N ALA A 20 -4.15 7.97 -0.82
CA ALA A 20 -3.76 6.59 -1.06
C ALA A 20 -2.50 6.48 -1.93
N ARG A 21 -2.29 7.39 -2.90
CA ARG A 21 -1.07 7.44 -3.72
C ARG A 21 0.13 7.97 -2.95
N TYR A 22 -0.07 9.00 -2.14
CA TYR A 22 0.94 9.51 -1.22
C TYR A 22 1.34 8.45 -0.21
N LEU A 23 0.35 7.81 0.43
CA LEU A 23 0.58 6.69 1.34
C LEU A 23 1.20 5.51 0.61
N GLN A 24 0.85 5.18 -0.64
CA GLN A 24 1.58 4.13 -1.39
C GLN A 24 3.05 4.51 -1.63
N GLY A 25 3.36 5.77 -1.95
CA GLY A 25 4.73 6.24 -2.13
C GLY A 25 5.53 6.24 -0.81
N VAL A 26 4.94 6.78 0.25
CA VAL A 26 5.53 6.83 1.59
C VAL A 26 5.62 5.44 2.21
N MET A 27 4.57 4.62 2.14
CA MET A 27 4.60 3.22 2.61
C MET A 27 5.45 2.33 1.71
N GLY A 28 5.73 2.73 0.47
CA GLY A 28 6.80 2.15 -0.33
C GLY A 28 8.13 2.42 0.38
N ALA A 29 8.52 3.69 0.51
CA ALA A 29 9.78 4.06 1.15
C ALA A 29 9.91 3.58 2.61
N ASP A 30 8.81 3.51 3.36
CA ASP A 30 8.73 3.14 4.78
C ASP A 30 8.38 1.65 5.00
N ALA A 31 8.22 0.87 3.92
CA ALA A 31 7.84 -0.54 4.00
C ALA A 31 8.80 -1.35 4.89
N TYR A 32 10.10 -1.09 4.74
CA TYR A 32 11.13 -1.79 5.50
C TYR A 32 11.12 -1.39 6.97
N ARG A 33 10.92 -0.11 7.27
CA ARG A 33 10.75 0.38 8.65
C ARG A 33 9.56 -0.29 9.36
N LYS A 34 8.40 -0.34 8.70
CA LYS A 34 7.22 -1.05 9.24
C LYS A 34 7.46 -2.53 9.42
N TYR A 35 8.22 -3.16 8.52
CA TYR A 35 8.63 -4.55 8.69
C TYR A 35 9.47 -4.73 9.95
N LEU A 36 10.45 -3.85 10.21
CA LEU A 36 11.27 -3.91 11.43
C LEU A 36 10.43 -3.66 12.70
N GLU A 37 9.55 -2.66 12.69
CA GLU A 37 8.63 -2.38 13.80
C GLU A 37 7.72 -3.58 14.07
N HIS A 38 7.15 -4.20 13.03
CA HIS A 38 6.35 -5.40 13.15
C HIS A 38 7.16 -6.61 13.64
N HIS A 39 8.37 -6.81 13.13
CA HIS A 39 9.27 -7.88 13.53
C HIS A 39 9.67 -7.75 15.01
N ALA A 40 9.95 -6.53 15.46
CA ALA A 40 10.21 -6.22 16.87
C ALA A 40 8.97 -6.44 17.75
N ALA A 41 7.79 -5.99 17.30
CA ALA A 41 6.53 -6.17 18.03
C ALA A 41 6.07 -7.64 18.09
N ALA A 42 6.32 -8.42 17.03
CA ALA A 42 6.00 -9.84 16.96
C ALA A 42 6.93 -10.70 17.85
N GLY A 43 8.02 -10.13 18.36
CA GLY A 43 8.93 -10.83 19.27
C GLY A 43 9.66 -12.01 18.62
N HIS A 44 9.87 -11.98 17.30
CA HIS A 44 10.60 -13.04 16.62
C HIS A 44 12.07 -13.06 17.07
N SER A 45 12.54 -14.24 17.49
CA SER A 45 13.93 -14.48 17.89
C SER A 45 14.88 -14.64 16.71
N THR A 46 14.35 -14.72 15.49
CA THR A 46 15.14 -14.74 14.26
C THR A 46 15.63 -13.34 13.91
N PRO A 47 16.82 -13.17 13.32
CA PRO A 47 17.23 -11.88 12.81
C PRO A 47 16.24 -11.36 11.75
N PRO A 48 15.90 -10.05 11.74
CA PRO A 48 15.11 -9.49 10.67
C PRO A 48 15.84 -9.66 9.34
N MET A 49 15.06 -9.79 8.28
CA MET A 49 15.57 -9.91 6.91
C MET A 49 16.28 -8.62 6.49
N ASP A 50 17.38 -8.74 5.75
CA ASP A 50 18.07 -7.60 5.16
C ASP A 50 17.16 -6.83 4.19
N GLU A 51 17.33 -5.51 4.13
CA GLU A 51 16.54 -4.61 3.29
C GLU A 51 16.48 -5.05 1.82
N ARG A 52 17.62 -5.48 1.25
CA ARG A 52 17.67 -5.93 -0.14
C ARG A 52 16.82 -7.18 -0.36
N THR A 53 16.91 -8.13 0.57
CA THR A 53 16.15 -9.38 0.49
C THR A 53 14.66 -9.10 0.66
N PHE A 54 14.28 -8.20 1.57
CA PHE A 54 12.90 -7.75 1.75
C PHE A 54 12.33 -7.16 0.45
N TRP A 55 13.09 -6.28 -0.22
CA TRP A 55 12.65 -5.67 -1.47
C TRP A 55 12.53 -6.66 -2.63
N ARG A 56 13.47 -7.61 -2.74
CA ARG A 56 13.41 -8.68 -3.72
C ARG A 56 12.18 -9.56 -3.50
N ASP A 57 11.99 -10.05 -2.29
CA ASP A 57 10.88 -10.92 -1.88
C ASP A 57 9.52 -10.22 -2.03
N ARG A 58 9.44 -8.91 -1.75
CA ARG A 58 8.25 -8.10 -2.04
C ARG A 58 7.97 -8.01 -3.54
N THR A 59 8.99 -7.75 -4.35
CA THR A 59 8.86 -7.65 -5.82
C THR A 59 8.45 -8.98 -6.42
N ASP A 60 9.06 -10.08 -5.97
CA ASP A 60 8.77 -11.44 -6.40
C ASP A 60 7.32 -11.84 -6.11
N ARG A 61 6.79 -11.50 -4.94
CA ARG A 61 5.36 -11.70 -4.62
C ARG A 61 4.43 -10.86 -5.48
N GLN A 62 4.82 -9.64 -5.84
CA GLN A 62 4.03 -8.78 -6.73
C GLN A 62 4.05 -9.30 -8.18
N ASP A 63 5.18 -9.83 -8.63
CA ASP A 63 5.36 -10.40 -9.97
C ASP A 63 4.63 -11.75 -10.11
N THR A 64 4.75 -12.60 -9.08
CA THR A 64 4.13 -13.94 -9.03
C THR A 64 2.62 -13.91 -8.82
N ASN A 65 2.08 -12.83 -8.22
CA ASN A 65 0.65 -12.67 -7.99
C ASN A 65 0.07 -11.47 -8.75
N PRO A 66 0.00 -11.52 -10.10
CA PRO A 66 -0.45 -10.41 -10.94
C PRO A 66 -1.98 -10.22 -10.91
N GLN A 67 -2.67 -10.54 -9.80
CA GLN A 67 -4.12 -10.43 -9.63
C GLN A 67 -4.57 -9.00 -9.98
N GLY A 68 -5.03 -8.84 -11.23
CA GLY A 68 -5.25 -7.54 -11.87
C GLY A 68 -4.85 -7.47 -13.34
N ARG A 69 -4.16 -8.48 -13.92
CA ARG A 69 -3.80 -8.54 -15.35
C ARG A 69 -4.61 -9.52 -16.20
N CYS A 70 -5.60 -10.20 -15.62
CA CYS A 70 -6.61 -10.88 -16.41
C CYS A 70 -7.88 -10.05 -16.32
N CYS A 71 -7.99 -9.13 -17.28
CA CYS A 71 -9.19 -8.59 -17.95
C CYS A 71 -8.78 -7.31 -18.69
#